data_AF-A0A3P1YDM1-F1
#
_entry.id   AF-A0A3P1YDM1-F1
#
_cell.length_a   1.000
_cell.length_b   1.000
_cell.length_c   1.000
_cell.angle_alpha   90.00
_cell.angle_beta   90.00
_cell.angle_gamma   90.00
#
_symmetry.space_group_name_H-M   'P 1'
#
loop_
_entity.id
_entity.type
_entity.pdbx_description
1 polymer ?
#
loop_
_entity_poly.entity_id
_entity_poly.type
_entity_poly.pdbx_seq_one_letter_code
_entity_poly.pdbx_strand_id
1 'polypeptide(L)'
;MLFDEDCPPTPASQALRAWHATLIEATRSGVRPDQGVFTQAMPPLAASARAPDFLAAQWAVDDELGQLEAQEQNSWCGWASFSPQGQKHCVLLFAGDTVEWPGGAVVWVDGEPVAVPRALDGGSRLDSRGLWLSERYFVVRLGGFYHHPHTRICITDHGLGNILGLWVLDAQTRTAQCIAPGNEDAWETPRAEVVGNDLAVYASPEDQGAGRVARWVRL
;
A
#
# COMPACT_ATOMS: atom_id res chain seq x y z
N MET A 1 1.13 21.57 -3.98
CA MET A 1 2.18 22.62 -4.08
C MET A 1 3.42 21.92 -4.58
N LEU A 2 4.11 22.44 -5.60
CA LEU A 2 5.36 21.86 -6.09
C LEU A 2 6.46 22.09 -5.05
N PHE A 3 6.87 21.04 -4.36
CA PHE A 3 8.04 21.06 -3.48
C PHE A 3 9.30 20.99 -4.36
N ASP A 4 9.65 22.11 -4.98
CA ASP A 4 10.91 22.28 -5.71
C ASP A 4 11.83 23.15 -4.85
N GLU A 5 12.67 22.50 -4.03
CA GLU A 5 13.90 23.06 -3.47
C GLU A 5 14.67 21.94 -2.74
N ASP A 6 16.00 21.91 -2.90
CA ASP A 6 16.94 20.99 -2.24
C ASP A 6 16.76 21.02 -0.72
N CYS A 7 15.86 20.19 -0.21
CA CYS A 7 15.58 20.11 1.22
C CYS A 7 16.82 19.52 1.90
N PRO A 8 17.47 20.24 2.85
CA PRO A 8 18.72 19.78 3.44
C PRO A 8 18.51 18.43 4.14
N PRO A 9 19.50 17.53 4.09
CA PRO A 9 19.36 16.22 4.71
C PRO A 9 19.18 16.35 6.21
N THR A 10 18.16 15.68 6.73
CA THR A 10 17.88 15.56 8.17
C THR A 10 18.44 14.23 8.68
N PRO A 11 18.60 14.04 10.01
CA PRO A 11 18.95 12.73 10.56
C PRO A 11 17.94 11.63 10.17
N ALA A 12 16.64 11.98 10.09
CA ALA A 12 15.60 11.05 9.67
C ALA A 12 15.69 10.71 8.18
N SER A 13 15.96 11.68 7.29
CA SER A 13 16.13 11.41 5.86
C SER A 13 17.38 10.59 5.56
N GLN A 14 18.47 10.80 6.32
CA GLN A 14 19.68 9.97 6.23
C GLN A 14 19.41 8.53 6.70
N ALA A 15 18.70 8.36 7.82
CA ALA A 15 18.32 7.04 8.31
C ALA A 15 17.38 6.31 7.32
N LEU A 16 16.42 7.03 6.73
CA LEU A 16 15.51 6.53 5.71
C LEU A 16 16.29 6.07 4.46
N ARG A 17 17.23 6.88 3.95
CA ARG A 17 18.10 6.51 2.82
C ARG A 17 18.92 5.25 3.13
N ALA A 18 19.53 5.16 4.32
CA ALA A 18 20.34 4.01 4.72
C ALA A 18 19.51 2.73 4.86
N TRP A 19 18.33 2.82 5.46
CA TRP A 19 17.38 1.71 5.54
C TRP A 19 16.92 1.27 4.16
N HIS A 20 16.52 2.20 3.29
CA HIS A 20 16.11 1.90 1.92
C HIS A 20 17.23 1.22 1.11
N ALA A 21 18.46 1.70 1.22
CA ALA A 21 19.63 1.06 0.60
C ALA A 21 19.83 -0.39 1.10
N THR A 22 19.52 -0.66 2.37
CA THR A 22 19.57 -2.02 2.92
C THR A 22 18.51 -2.92 2.30
N LEU A 23 17.30 -2.40 2.05
CA LEU A 23 16.25 -3.15 1.34
C LEU A 23 16.68 -3.49 -0.09
N ILE A 24 17.23 -2.51 -0.82
CA ILE A 24 17.72 -2.71 -2.20
C ILE A 24 18.81 -3.79 -2.23
N GLU A 25 19.78 -3.73 -1.31
CA GLU A 25 20.88 -4.70 -1.26
C GLU A 25 20.38 -6.11 -0.90
N ALA A 26 19.43 -6.22 0.03
CA ALA A 26 18.79 -7.48 0.37
C ALA A 26 18.08 -8.08 -0.85
N THR A 27 17.34 -7.26 -1.61
CA THR A 27 16.70 -7.69 -2.85
C THR A 27 17.71 -8.17 -3.88
N ARG A 28 18.79 -7.41 -4.12
CA ARG A 28 19.88 -7.79 -5.04
C ARG A 28 20.57 -9.10 -4.63
N SER A 29 20.64 -9.36 -3.32
CA SER A 29 21.17 -10.60 -2.75
C SER A 29 20.18 -11.76 -2.79
N GLY A 30 18.97 -11.56 -3.33
CA GLY A 30 17.93 -12.60 -3.45
C GLY A 30 17.18 -12.90 -2.15
N VAL A 31 17.23 -12.01 -1.15
CA VAL A 31 16.44 -12.15 0.07
C VAL A 31 14.96 -11.96 -0.28
N ARG A 32 14.12 -12.90 0.13
CA ARG A 32 12.69 -12.83 -0.15
C ARG A 32 11.98 -11.82 0.77
N PRO A 33 10.93 -11.11 0.30
CA PRO A 33 10.19 -10.13 1.09
C PRO A 33 9.39 -10.69 2.27
N ASP A 34 9.25 -12.01 2.39
CA ASP A 34 8.71 -12.68 3.58
C ASP A 34 9.79 -13.03 4.61
N GLN A 35 11.03 -12.54 4.44
CA GLN A 35 12.19 -12.91 5.24
C GLN A 35 13.12 -11.72 5.53
N GLY A 36 14.04 -11.94 6.48
CA GLY A 36 15.18 -11.05 6.71
C GLY A 36 14.78 -9.63 7.09
N VAL A 37 15.37 -8.65 6.41
CA VAL A 37 15.14 -7.22 6.69
C VAL A 37 13.70 -6.78 6.39
N PHE A 38 12.99 -7.50 5.50
CA PHE A 38 11.63 -7.14 5.08
C PHE A 38 10.56 -7.44 6.11
N THR A 39 10.85 -8.27 7.10
CA THR A 39 9.95 -8.62 8.21
C THR A 39 10.37 -7.98 9.54
N GLN A 40 11.32 -7.05 9.49
CA GLN A 40 11.84 -6.34 10.66
C GLN A 40 11.24 -4.94 10.76
N ALA A 41 11.19 -4.42 11.99
CA ALA A 41 10.89 -3.03 12.25
C ALA A 41 11.96 -2.13 11.64
N MET A 42 11.52 -0.97 11.15
CA MET A 42 12.41 0.09 10.67
C MET A 42 13.23 0.65 11.83
N PRO A 43 14.46 1.12 11.55
CA PRO A 43 15.21 1.90 12.53
C PRO A 43 14.38 3.10 13.03
N PRO A 44 14.39 3.44 14.35
CA PRO A 44 13.48 4.45 14.90
C PRO A 44 13.52 5.83 14.22
N LEU A 45 14.70 6.25 13.75
CA LEU A 45 14.85 7.51 13.01
C LEU A 45 14.22 7.44 11.60
N ALA A 46 14.28 6.29 10.93
CA ALA A 46 13.60 6.09 9.66
C ALA A 46 12.07 5.96 9.87
N ALA A 47 11.65 5.27 10.93
CA ALA A 47 10.25 5.07 11.29
C ALA A 47 9.52 6.39 11.62
N SER A 48 10.25 7.40 12.11
CA SER A 48 9.72 8.72 12.45
C SER A 48 9.73 9.72 11.30
N ALA A 49 10.24 9.33 10.12
CA ALA A 49 10.31 10.18 8.95
C ALA A 49 8.93 10.70 8.53
N ARG A 50 8.86 11.99 8.21
CA ARG A 50 7.68 12.67 7.66
C ARG A 50 7.92 13.05 6.21
N ALA A 51 6.89 13.52 5.50
CA ALA A 51 7.01 13.84 4.08
C ALA A 51 8.22 14.73 3.70
N PRO A 52 8.62 15.76 4.48
CA PRO A 52 9.84 16.51 4.19
C PRO A 52 11.13 15.67 4.27
N ASP A 53 11.18 14.66 5.14
CA ASP A 53 12.30 13.73 5.24
C ASP A 53 12.35 12.79 4.03
N PHE A 54 11.20 12.39 3.49
CA PHE A 54 11.11 11.63 2.24
C PHE A 54 11.58 12.47 1.05
N LEU A 55 11.16 13.74 0.96
CA LEU A 55 11.67 14.68 -0.05
C LEU A 55 13.19 14.85 0.08
N ALA A 56 13.69 15.11 1.29
CA ALA A 56 15.12 15.18 1.58
C ALA A 56 15.83 13.82 1.40
N ALA A 57 15.10 12.71 1.28
CA ALA A 57 15.58 11.39 0.91
C ALA A 57 15.51 11.11 -0.60
N GLN A 58 15.18 12.11 -1.42
CA GLN A 58 15.01 12.04 -2.88
C GLN A 58 13.82 11.17 -3.32
N TRP A 59 12.77 11.11 -2.50
CA TRP A 59 11.48 10.60 -2.95
C TRP A 59 10.68 11.77 -3.54
N ALA A 60 9.90 11.51 -4.58
CA ALA A 60 8.96 12.48 -5.12
C ALA A 60 7.80 12.62 -4.14
N VAL A 61 7.52 13.82 -3.65
CA VAL A 61 6.41 14.06 -2.71
C VAL A 61 5.30 14.81 -3.43
N ASP A 62 4.10 14.27 -3.37
CA ASP A 62 2.90 14.88 -3.96
C ASP A 62 1.78 14.98 -2.91
N ASP A 63 0.96 16.01 -3.08
CA ASP A 63 -0.26 16.24 -2.32
C ASP A 63 -1.42 16.34 -3.32
N GLU A 64 -1.94 15.17 -3.70
CA GLU A 64 -3.13 15.05 -4.53
C GLU A 64 -4.36 14.83 -3.63
N LEU A 65 -5.39 15.66 -3.82
CA LEU A 65 -6.68 15.51 -3.15
C LEU A 65 -6.60 15.52 -1.60
N GLY A 66 -5.56 16.14 -1.02
CA GLY A 66 -5.34 16.20 0.43
C GLY A 66 -4.76 14.91 1.03
N GLN A 67 -4.27 14.00 0.18
CA GLN A 67 -3.50 12.83 0.58
C GLN A 67 -2.03 13.08 0.25
N LEU A 68 -1.24 13.28 1.30
CA LEU A 68 0.19 13.47 1.16
C LEU A 68 0.85 12.11 0.96
N GLU A 69 1.57 11.95 -0.13
CA GLU A 69 2.29 10.73 -0.48
C GLU A 69 3.72 11.03 -0.89
N ALA A 70 4.62 10.07 -0.67
CA ALA A 70 5.95 10.08 -1.24
C ALA A 70 6.17 8.81 -2.07
N GLN A 71 6.70 8.97 -3.27
CA GLN A 71 7.01 7.89 -4.21
C GLN A 71 8.52 7.78 -4.41
N GLU A 72 9.03 6.56 -4.35
CA GLU A 72 10.42 6.25 -4.68
C GLU A 72 10.67 6.46 -6.19
N GLN A 73 11.72 7.21 -6.54
CA GLN A 73 11.94 7.70 -7.91
C GLN A 73 12.59 6.68 -8.86
N ASN A 74 13.37 5.73 -8.36
CA ASN A 74 14.26 4.93 -9.20
C ASN A 74 13.64 3.59 -9.65
N SER A 75 12.77 3.01 -8.83
CA SER A 75 12.26 1.65 -8.96
C SER A 75 10.73 1.57 -8.99
N TRP A 76 10.02 2.71 -8.84
CA TRP A 76 8.56 2.88 -8.98
C TRP A 76 7.68 1.97 -8.10
N CYS A 77 8.27 1.23 -7.17
CA CYS A 77 7.58 0.19 -6.41
C CYS A 77 7.29 0.58 -4.95
N GLY A 78 7.86 1.69 -4.44
CA GLY A 78 7.72 2.14 -3.06
C GLY A 78 6.87 3.40 -2.91
N TRP A 79 5.87 3.33 -2.03
CA TRP A 79 4.97 4.42 -1.68
C TRP A 79 4.92 4.62 -0.17
N ALA A 80 5.04 5.86 0.28
CA ALA A 80 4.76 6.28 1.65
C ALA A 80 3.49 7.12 1.64
N SER A 81 2.38 6.61 2.17
CA SER A 81 1.11 7.32 2.25
C SER A 81 0.87 7.78 3.68
N PHE A 82 0.72 9.09 3.88
CA PHE A 82 0.45 9.66 5.20
C PHE A 82 -1.05 9.79 5.43
N SER A 83 -1.51 9.34 6.61
CA SER A 83 -2.91 9.53 7.01
C SER A 83 -3.32 10.99 6.85
N PRO A 84 -4.60 11.27 6.53
CA PRO A 84 -5.08 12.64 6.39
C PRO A 84 -4.94 13.44 7.72
N GLN A 85 -5.40 14.68 7.74
CA GLN A 85 -5.63 15.51 8.95
C GLN A 85 -4.69 15.25 10.16
N GLY A 86 -3.43 15.65 10.01
CA GLY A 86 -2.44 15.59 11.09
C GLY A 86 -1.42 14.47 10.94
N GLN A 87 -1.51 13.64 9.90
CA GLN A 87 -0.45 12.72 9.47
C GLN A 87 0.05 11.83 10.61
N LYS A 88 -0.89 11.34 11.43
CA LYS A 88 -0.58 10.56 12.63
C LYS A 88 0.14 9.27 12.28
N HIS A 89 -0.32 8.63 11.22
CA HIS A 89 0.20 7.38 10.69
C HIS A 89 0.86 7.56 9.33
N CYS A 90 1.90 6.76 9.07
CA CYS A 90 2.52 6.56 7.77
C CYS A 90 2.46 5.08 7.39
N VAL A 91 1.91 4.79 6.21
CA VAL A 91 1.95 3.46 5.60
C VAL A 91 3.01 3.45 4.52
N LEU A 92 4.02 2.61 4.67
CA LEU A 92 5.00 2.31 3.63
C LEU A 92 4.63 1.02 2.94
N LEU A 93 4.35 1.09 1.64
CA LEU A 93 4.00 -0.03 0.79
C LEU A 93 5.06 -0.17 -0.29
N PHE A 94 5.72 -1.33 -0.32
CA PHE A 94 6.48 -1.73 -1.51
C PHE A 94 5.73 -2.88 -2.16
N ALA A 95 5.31 -2.72 -3.41
CA ALA A 95 4.77 -3.81 -4.20
C ALA A 95 5.25 -3.72 -5.65
N GLY A 96 5.50 -4.87 -6.25
CA GLY A 96 6.01 -4.96 -7.61
C GLY A 96 6.16 -6.39 -8.08
N ASP A 97 6.15 -6.57 -9.39
CA ASP A 97 6.60 -7.75 -10.13
C ASP A 97 7.82 -7.46 -11.03
N THR A 98 8.35 -6.24 -10.99
CA THR A 98 9.48 -5.82 -11.82
C THR A 98 10.78 -6.53 -11.40
N VAL A 99 11.73 -6.60 -12.33
CA VAL A 99 13.05 -7.24 -12.16
C VAL A 99 13.81 -6.74 -10.91
N GLU A 100 13.49 -5.55 -10.43
CA GLU A 100 14.11 -4.92 -9.26
C GLU A 100 13.42 -5.25 -7.92
N TRP A 101 12.19 -5.76 -7.94
CA TRP A 101 11.44 -6.22 -6.76
C TRP A 101 10.78 -7.59 -7.01
N PRO A 102 11.51 -8.71 -6.88
CA PRO A 102 11.10 -10.02 -7.35
C PRO A 102 10.22 -10.82 -6.38
N GLY A 103 9.63 -10.21 -5.34
CA GLY A 103 9.18 -10.98 -4.17
C GLY A 103 7.85 -10.58 -3.50
N GLY A 104 7.01 -9.81 -4.18
CA GLY A 104 5.67 -9.50 -3.72
C GLY A 104 5.58 -8.40 -2.66
N ALA A 105 4.38 -8.00 -2.24
CA ALA A 105 4.22 -6.83 -1.37
C ALA A 105 4.87 -6.96 0.01
N VAL A 106 5.25 -5.82 0.59
CA VAL A 106 5.56 -5.61 2.01
C VAL A 106 4.97 -4.29 2.47
N VAL A 107 4.54 -4.26 3.73
CA VAL A 107 3.92 -3.07 4.32
C VAL A 107 4.50 -2.81 5.69
N TRP A 108 4.79 -1.54 5.98
CA TRP A 108 5.07 -1.05 7.34
C TRP A 108 4.07 0.03 7.72
N VAL A 109 3.71 0.07 9.01
CA VAL A 109 2.89 1.12 9.62
C VAL A 109 3.67 1.73 10.76
N ASP A 110 4.02 3.01 10.62
CA ASP A 110 4.84 3.74 11.59
C ASP A 110 6.16 2.99 11.91
N GLY A 111 6.73 2.36 10.88
CA GLY A 111 7.95 1.57 10.97
C GLY A 111 7.79 0.12 11.41
N GLU A 112 6.60 -0.33 11.80
CA GLU A 112 6.37 -1.72 12.18
C GLU A 112 5.83 -2.55 11.01
N PRO A 113 6.38 -3.74 10.72
CA PRO A 113 5.96 -4.55 9.59
C PRO A 113 4.55 -5.10 9.82
N VAL A 114 3.76 -5.17 8.75
CA VAL A 114 2.41 -5.74 8.75
C VAL A 114 2.36 -6.93 7.81
N ALA A 115 1.73 -8.01 8.25
CA ALA A 115 1.52 -9.19 7.42
C ALA A 115 0.60 -8.85 6.23
N VAL A 116 1.04 -9.24 5.03
CA VAL A 116 0.30 -9.03 3.78
C VAL A 116 -0.11 -10.37 3.14
N PRO A 117 -1.24 -10.40 2.41
CA PRO A 117 -1.63 -11.60 1.66
C PRO A 117 -0.67 -11.87 0.51
N ARG A 118 -0.30 -13.14 0.33
CA ARG A 118 0.62 -13.61 -0.72
C ARG A 118 -0.01 -14.71 -1.56
N ALA A 119 0.45 -14.83 -2.81
CA ALA A 119 0.13 -15.96 -3.67
C ALA A 119 0.95 -17.19 -3.25
N LEU A 120 0.60 -18.38 -3.78
CA LEU A 120 1.26 -19.65 -3.43
C LEU A 120 2.76 -19.67 -3.78
N ASP A 121 3.14 -18.96 -4.84
CA ASP A 121 4.53 -18.78 -5.28
C ASP A 121 5.29 -17.70 -4.47
N GLY A 122 4.60 -17.03 -3.54
CA GLY A 122 5.11 -15.91 -2.75
C GLY A 122 4.87 -14.53 -3.38
N GLY A 123 4.28 -14.46 -4.58
CA GLY A 123 3.99 -13.23 -5.31
C GLY A 123 3.03 -12.29 -4.57
N SER A 124 3.04 -11.01 -4.97
CA SER A 124 2.15 -10.01 -4.40
C SER A 124 0.70 -10.39 -4.67
N ARG A 125 -0.17 -10.18 -3.68
CA ARG A 125 -1.61 -10.04 -3.93
C ARG A 125 -2.09 -8.61 -3.75
N LEU A 126 -1.22 -7.69 -3.35
CA LEU A 126 -1.58 -6.29 -3.21
C LEU A 126 -1.15 -5.50 -4.44
N ASP A 127 -1.98 -4.55 -4.81
CA ASP A 127 -1.66 -3.48 -5.75
C ASP A 127 -0.53 -2.59 -5.18
N SER A 128 0.15 -1.83 -6.04
CA SER A 128 1.30 -1.00 -5.64
C SER A 128 0.92 0.32 -4.99
N ARG A 129 -0.36 0.70 -5.00
CA ARG A 129 -0.84 1.93 -4.37
C ARG A 129 -2.08 1.66 -3.53
N GLY A 130 -2.13 2.29 -2.36
CA GLY A 130 -3.29 2.28 -1.48
C GLY A 130 -3.91 3.66 -1.34
N LEU A 131 -4.93 3.74 -0.49
CA LEU A 131 -5.65 4.98 -0.22
C LEU A 131 -6.10 5.01 1.25
N TRP A 132 -6.00 6.17 1.89
CA TRP A 132 -6.60 6.37 3.20
C TRP A 132 -8.11 6.55 3.07
N LEU A 133 -8.88 5.75 3.81
CA LEU A 133 -10.34 5.87 3.93
C LEU A 133 -10.73 6.82 5.07
N SER A 134 -9.84 6.99 6.05
CA SER A 134 -9.96 7.87 7.21
C SER A 134 -8.58 8.05 7.84
N GLU A 135 -8.50 8.74 8.98
CA GLU A 135 -7.30 8.82 9.82
C GLU A 135 -6.74 7.47 10.28
N ARG A 136 -7.57 6.41 10.27
CA ARG A 136 -7.27 5.11 10.88
C ARG A 136 -7.16 3.99 9.87
N TYR A 137 -7.98 4.01 8.84
CA TYR A 137 -8.11 2.88 7.90
C TYR A 137 -7.45 3.19 6.57
N PHE A 138 -6.52 2.33 6.16
CA PHE A 138 -5.86 2.35 4.86
C PHE A 138 -6.32 1.15 4.04
N VAL A 139 -6.56 1.34 2.73
CA VAL A 139 -7.01 0.27 1.85
C VAL A 139 -6.08 0.11 0.66
N VAL A 140 -5.82 -1.14 0.29
CA VAL A 140 -5.10 -1.51 -0.92
C VAL A 140 -5.97 -2.51 -1.71
N ARG A 141 -5.95 -2.44 -3.03
CA ARG A 141 -6.63 -3.44 -3.86
C ARG A 141 -5.94 -4.79 -3.70
N LEU A 142 -6.77 -5.82 -3.60
CA LEU A 142 -6.35 -7.21 -3.41
C LEU A 142 -6.66 -7.99 -4.69
N GLY A 143 -5.68 -8.67 -5.26
CA GLY A 143 -5.84 -9.49 -6.46
C GLY A 143 -5.67 -10.99 -6.21
N GLY A 144 -5.41 -11.70 -7.30
CA GLY A 144 -5.17 -13.15 -7.29
C GLY A 144 -6.46 -13.99 -7.26
N PHE A 145 -7.59 -13.42 -7.68
CA PHE A 145 -8.88 -14.11 -7.75
C PHE A 145 -9.05 -14.84 -9.10
N TYR A 146 -8.02 -15.54 -9.57
CA TYR A 146 -7.98 -16.14 -10.92
C TYR A 146 -9.03 -17.23 -11.17
N HIS A 147 -9.56 -17.83 -10.10
CA HIS A 147 -10.61 -18.85 -10.18
C HIS A 147 -12.04 -18.28 -10.07
N HIS A 148 -12.20 -16.97 -9.97
CA HIS A 148 -13.51 -16.35 -9.87
C HIS A 148 -14.33 -16.54 -11.17
N PRO A 149 -15.65 -16.80 -11.11
CA PRO A 149 -16.47 -17.06 -12.30
C PRO A 149 -16.46 -15.94 -13.34
N HIS A 150 -16.30 -14.70 -12.89
CA HIS A 150 -16.23 -13.51 -13.74
C HIS A 150 -14.80 -13.12 -14.17
N THR A 151 -13.80 -13.95 -13.87
CA THR A 151 -12.42 -13.69 -14.29
C THR A 151 -12.28 -13.80 -15.80
N ARG A 152 -11.57 -12.84 -16.40
CA ARG A 152 -11.17 -12.86 -17.82
C ARG A 152 -9.66 -12.75 -17.95
N ILE A 153 -9.13 -13.29 -19.05
CA ILE A 153 -7.73 -13.13 -19.40
C ILE A 153 -7.49 -11.64 -19.68
N CYS A 154 -6.64 -11.03 -18.87
CA CYS A 154 -6.23 -9.64 -19.00
C CYS A 154 -4.82 -9.47 -18.47
N ILE A 155 -4.11 -8.49 -19.01
CA ILE A 155 -2.84 -8.02 -18.45
C ILE A 155 -3.22 -6.86 -17.55
N THR A 156 -3.02 -7.04 -16.25
CA THR A 156 -3.18 -5.98 -15.24
C THR A 156 -1.83 -5.66 -14.65
N ASP A 157 -1.72 -4.49 -14.04
CA ASP A 157 -0.56 -4.13 -13.23
C ASP A 157 -0.32 -5.23 -12.18
N HIS A 158 0.94 -5.66 -12.07
CA HIS A 158 1.40 -6.71 -11.15
C HIS A 158 0.72 -8.08 -11.30
N GLY A 159 0.07 -8.34 -12.44
CA GLY A 159 -0.57 -9.62 -12.74
C GLY A 159 -1.78 -9.96 -11.86
N LEU A 160 -2.37 -9.00 -11.15
CA LEU A 160 -3.44 -9.23 -10.17
C LEU A 160 -4.77 -9.80 -10.70
N GLY A 161 -5.01 -9.70 -12.02
CA GLY A 161 -6.26 -10.10 -12.66
C GLY A 161 -7.35 -9.02 -12.60
N ASN A 162 -8.45 -9.20 -13.32
CA ASN A 162 -9.52 -8.20 -13.39
C ASN A 162 -10.45 -8.20 -12.17
N ILE A 163 -10.61 -9.33 -11.48
CA ILE A 163 -11.45 -9.41 -10.29
C ILE A 163 -10.60 -9.11 -9.07
N LEU A 164 -11.03 -8.10 -8.31
CA LEU A 164 -10.31 -7.55 -7.18
C LEU A 164 -11.18 -7.57 -5.92
N GLY A 165 -10.51 -7.65 -4.78
CA GLY A 165 -11.05 -7.40 -3.46
C GLY A 165 -10.33 -6.21 -2.82
N LEU A 166 -10.48 -6.09 -1.51
CA LEU A 166 -9.83 -5.05 -0.72
C LEU A 166 -9.05 -5.68 0.43
N TRP A 167 -7.84 -5.22 0.65
CA TRP A 167 -7.09 -5.42 1.88
C TRP A 167 -7.21 -4.14 2.71
N VAL A 168 -7.86 -4.23 3.86
CA VAL A 168 -8.17 -3.08 4.72
C VAL A 168 -7.35 -3.20 5.99
N LEU A 169 -6.50 -2.21 6.22
CA LEU A 169 -5.59 -2.10 7.34
C LEU A 169 -6.14 -1.10 8.35
N ASP A 170 -6.22 -1.50 9.60
CA ASP A 170 -6.34 -0.61 10.75
C ASP A 170 -4.95 -0.20 11.22
N ALA A 171 -4.54 1.05 10.94
CA ALA A 171 -3.21 1.54 11.28
C ALA A 171 -2.97 1.65 12.80
N GLN A 172 -4.03 1.79 13.59
CA GLN A 172 -3.92 1.93 15.04
C GLN A 172 -3.57 0.60 15.70
N THR A 173 -4.20 -0.49 15.26
CA THR A 173 -3.98 -1.85 15.80
C THR A 173 -2.99 -2.66 14.98
N ARG A 174 -2.64 -2.19 13.77
CA ARG A 174 -1.83 -2.87 12.75
C ARG A 174 -2.41 -4.23 12.33
N THR A 175 -3.73 -4.37 12.44
CA THR A 175 -4.45 -5.55 11.96
C THR A 175 -5.06 -5.28 10.61
N ALA A 176 -5.05 -6.27 9.74
CA ALA A 176 -5.67 -6.15 8.43
C ALA A 176 -6.63 -7.30 8.14
N GLN A 177 -7.63 -7.01 7.31
CA GLN A 177 -8.60 -8.00 6.83
C GLN A 177 -8.68 -7.98 5.31
N CYS A 178 -8.88 -9.17 4.72
CA CYS A 178 -9.11 -9.34 3.30
C CYS A 178 -10.61 -9.45 3.04
N ILE A 179 -11.14 -8.57 2.19
CA ILE A 179 -12.54 -8.57 1.75
C ILE A 179 -12.55 -8.99 0.29
N ALA A 180 -12.99 -10.22 0.03
CA ALA A 180 -13.05 -10.80 -1.32
C ALA A 180 -14.46 -10.70 -1.92
N PRO A 181 -14.61 -10.51 -3.24
CA PRO A 181 -15.91 -10.65 -3.90
C PRO A 181 -16.49 -12.05 -3.70
N GLY A 182 -17.82 -12.16 -3.63
CA GLY A 182 -18.53 -13.43 -3.74
C GLY A 182 -18.66 -13.85 -5.21
N ASN A 183 -19.04 -15.10 -5.48
CA ASN A 183 -19.03 -15.66 -6.85
C ASN A 183 -19.87 -14.89 -7.89
N GLU A 184 -20.91 -14.18 -7.45
CA GLU A 184 -21.80 -13.37 -8.29
C GLU A 184 -21.31 -11.90 -8.42
N ASP A 185 -20.27 -11.53 -7.67
CA ASP A 185 -19.77 -10.17 -7.56
C ASP A 185 -18.66 -9.89 -8.59
N ALA A 186 -18.92 -9.05 -9.59
CA ALA A 186 -17.91 -8.64 -10.58
C ALA A 186 -17.16 -7.37 -10.14
N TRP A 187 -16.41 -7.44 -9.04
CA TRP A 187 -15.65 -6.30 -8.50
C TRP A 187 -14.38 -6.06 -9.31
N GLU A 188 -14.47 -5.24 -10.37
CA GLU A 188 -13.28 -4.92 -11.19
C GLU A 188 -12.50 -3.71 -10.66
N THR A 189 -13.19 -2.76 -10.04
CA THR A 189 -12.57 -1.55 -9.49
C THR A 189 -13.17 -1.19 -8.14
N PRO A 190 -13.13 -2.11 -7.16
CA PRO A 190 -13.83 -1.93 -5.90
C PRO A 190 -13.38 -0.65 -5.18
N ARG A 191 -14.36 -0.01 -4.54
CA ARG A 191 -14.17 1.16 -3.69
C ARG A 191 -14.70 0.87 -2.30
N ALA A 192 -14.24 1.63 -1.33
CA ALA A 192 -14.79 1.56 0.01
C ALA A 192 -14.79 2.93 0.67
N GLU A 193 -15.66 3.08 1.67
CA GLU A 193 -15.70 4.22 2.57
C GLU A 193 -16.10 3.76 3.97
N VAL A 194 -15.67 4.51 4.98
CA VAL A 194 -16.04 4.27 6.38
C VAL A 194 -17.32 5.02 6.68
N VAL A 195 -18.37 4.30 7.08
CA VAL A 195 -19.66 4.87 7.50
C VAL A 195 -19.92 4.46 8.95
N GLY A 196 -19.69 5.37 9.88
CA GLY A 196 -19.77 5.07 11.31
C GLY A 196 -18.70 4.05 11.72
N ASN A 197 -19.15 2.85 12.11
CA ASN A 197 -18.28 1.74 12.53
C ASN A 197 -18.23 0.61 11.51
N ASP A 198 -18.75 0.85 10.31
CA ASP A 198 -18.84 -0.14 9.25
C ASP A 198 -18.13 0.37 8.00
N LEU A 199 -17.69 -0.56 7.18
CA LEU A 199 -17.14 -0.31 5.86
C LEU A 199 -18.21 -0.61 4.82
N ALA A 200 -18.56 0.40 4.02
CA ALA A 200 -19.32 0.21 2.81
C ALA A 200 -18.35 -0.13 1.68
N VAL A 201 -18.53 -1.29 1.04
CA VAL A 201 -17.77 -1.72 -0.13
C VAL A 201 -18.67 -1.66 -1.36
N TYR A 202 -18.16 -1.05 -2.42
CA TYR A 202 -18.82 -0.90 -3.72
C TYR A 202 -18.04 -1.68 -4.77
N ALA A 203 -18.75 -2.31 -5.71
CA ALA A 203 -18.11 -3.08 -6.78
C ALA A 203 -17.34 -2.20 -7.77
N SER A 204 -17.80 -0.96 -7.97
CA SER A 204 -17.21 0.02 -8.87
C SER A 204 -17.37 1.46 -8.38
N PRO A 205 -16.65 2.44 -8.97
CA PRO A 205 -16.87 3.86 -8.72
C PRO A 205 -18.29 4.33 -9.04
N GLU A 206 -18.94 3.77 -10.07
CA GLU A 206 -20.32 4.09 -10.44
C GLU A 206 -21.32 3.65 -9.37
N ASP A 207 -21.08 2.47 -8.77
CA ASP A 207 -21.87 2.00 -7.63
C ASP A 207 -21.70 2.89 -6.41
N GLN A 208 -20.47 3.36 -6.13
CA GLN A 208 -20.23 4.33 -5.08
C GLN A 208 -20.98 5.64 -5.34
N GLY A 209 -20.86 6.21 -6.54
CA GLY A 209 -21.55 7.45 -6.91
C GLY A 209 -23.08 7.36 -6.83
N ALA A 210 -23.63 6.14 -6.98
CA ALA A 210 -25.06 5.88 -6.85
C ALA A 210 -25.49 5.35 -5.47
N GLY A 211 -24.57 5.18 -4.52
CA GLY A 211 -24.84 4.63 -3.19
C GLY A 211 -25.24 3.15 -3.16
N ARG A 212 -24.91 2.37 -4.20
CA ARG A 212 -25.22 0.93 -4.28
C ARG A 212 -24.14 0.09 -3.59
N VAL A 213 -24.31 -0.12 -2.29
CA VAL A 213 -23.36 -0.92 -1.51
C VAL A 213 -23.43 -2.39 -1.91
N ALA A 214 -22.30 -2.94 -2.33
CA ALA A 214 -22.16 -4.37 -2.64
C ALA A 214 -22.01 -5.19 -1.36
N ARG A 215 -21.29 -4.66 -0.36
CA ARG A 215 -21.11 -5.34 0.93
C ARG A 215 -20.89 -4.36 2.09
N TRP A 216 -21.51 -4.68 3.22
CA TRP A 216 -21.21 -4.08 4.51
C TRP A 216 -20.27 -4.99 5.29
N VAL A 217 -19.19 -4.43 5.84
CA VAL A 217 -18.21 -5.15 6.66
C VAL A 217 -18.02 -4.42 7.99
N ARG A 218 -17.97 -5.16 9.09
CA ARG A 218 -17.71 -4.57 10.41
C ARG A 218 -16.23 -4.23 10.56
N LEU A 219 -15.93 -3.02 11.06
CA LEU A 219 -14.58 -2.54 11.35
C LEU A 219 -14.18 -2.66 12.82
#